data_AF-A0A4Q3F6A4-F1
#
_entry.id   AF-A0A4Q3F6A4-F1
#
_cell.length_a   1.000
_cell.length_b   1.000
_cell.length_c   1.000
_cell.angle_alpha   90.00
_cell.angle_beta   90.00
_cell.angle_gamma   90.00
#
_symmetry.space_group_name_H-M   'P 1'
#
loop_
_entity.id
_entity.type
_entity.pdbx_description
1 polymer ?
#
loop_
_entity_poly.entity_id
_entity_poly.type
_entity_poly.pdbx_seq_one_letter_code
_entity_poly.pdbx_strand_id
1 'polypeptide(L)' 'WYIVYHRRPLSETDGNHRVTCVDKLYFDADGLIKPVVITEEGVEARKL' A
#
# COMPACT_ATOMS: atom_id res chain seq x y z
N TRP A 1 3.80 -4.04 9.93
CA TRP A 1 3.24 -5.04 8.99
C TRP A 1 3.23 -4.45 7.59
N TYR A 2 2.87 -5.24 6.59
CA TYR A 2 2.74 -4.78 5.20
C TYR A 2 1.31 -5.00 4.73
N ILE A 3 0.82 -4.08 3.91
CA ILE A 3 -0.38 -4.27 3.10
C ILE A 3 0.06 -4.29 1.63
N VAL A 4 -0.44 -5.27 0.89
CA VAL A 4 -0.24 -5.39 -0.55
C VAL A 4 -1.59 -5.16 -1.22
N TYR A 5 -1.65 -4.21 -2.14
CA TYR A 5 -2.90 -3.78 -2.77
C TYR A 5 -2.65 -3.40 -4.24
N HIS A 6 -3.70 -2.97 -4.94
CA HIS A 6 -3.59 -2.44 -6.28
C HIS A 6 -4.19 -1.03 -6.39
N ARG A 7 -3.64 -0.20 -7.29
CA ARG A 7 -4.24 1.08 -7.70
C ARG A 7 -4.30 1.18 -9.23
N ARG A 8 -5.15 2.08 -9.74
CA ARG A 8 -5.14 2.49 -11.14
C ARG A 8 -4.28 3.75 -11.29
N PRO A 9 -3.34 3.81 -12.25
CA PRO A 9 -2.63 5.05 -12.55
C PRO A 9 -3.58 6.19 -12.91
N LEU A 10 -3.27 7.42 -12.50
CA LEU A 10 -4.13 8.58 -12.76
C LEU A 10 -4.24 8.94 -14.26
N SER A 11 -3.23 8.58 -15.06
CA SER A 11 -3.18 8.83 -16.50
C SER A 11 -4.01 7.84 -17.32
N GLU A 12 -4.70 6.90 -16.68
CA GLU A 12 -5.30 5.76 -17.33
C GLU A 12 -6.83 5.73 -17.18
N THR A 13 -7.50 5.24 -18.22
CA THR A 13 -8.96 5.12 -18.28
C THR A 13 -9.44 3.66 -18.27
N ASP A 14 -8.59 2.71 -18.68
CA ASP A 14 -8.91 1.28 -18.58
C ASP A 14 -9.01 0.85 -17.10
N GLY A 15 -10.18 0.37 -16.69
CA GLY A 15 -10.43 -0.14 -15.34
C GLY A 15 -9.61 -1.38 -14.98
N ASN A 16 -9.05 -2.08 -15.97
CA ASN A 16 -8.25 -3.27 -15.76
C ASN A 16 -6.76 -2.98 -15.57
N HIS A 17 -6.29 -1.79 -15.95
CA HIS A 17 -4.90 -1.39 -15.78
C HIS A 17 -4.64 -1.09 -14.30
N ARG A 18 -4.02 -2.06 -13.63
CA ARG A 18 -3.75 -2.05 -12.20
C ARG A 18 -2.26 -2.23 -11.96
N VAL A 19 -1.74 -1.55 -10.94
CA VAL A 19 -0.36 -1.70 -10.48
C VAL A 19 -0.32 -2.19 -9.04
N THR A 20 0.56 -3.15 -8.75
CA THR A 20 0.77 -3.67 -7.39
C THR A 20 1.53 -2.64 -6.56
N CYS A 21 1.05 -2.41 -5.34
CA CYS A 21 1.62 -1.46 -4.40
C CYS A 21 1.84 -2.14 -3.05
N VAL A 22 2.83 -1.66 -2.29
CA VAL A 22 3.14 -2.16 -0.95
C VAL A 22 3.42 -0.98 -0.03
N ASP A 23 2.68 -0.89 1.07
CA ASP A 23 2.84 0.16 2.09
C ASP A 23 2.91 -0.45 3.50
N LYS A 24 3.36 0.37 4.46
CA LYS A 24 3.39 -0.01 5.87
C LYS A 24 1.98 -0.05 6.44
N LEU A 25 1.67 -1.14 7.14
CA LEU A 25 0.49 -1.29 7.97
C LEU A 25 0.91 -1.27 9.45
N TYR A 26 0.26 -0.40 10.21
CA TYR A 26 0.50 -0.21 11.64
C TYR A 26 -0.75 -0.56 12.44
N PHE A 27 -0.51 -1.06 13.65
CA PHE A 27 -1.54 -1.26 14.65
C PHE A 27 -1.43 -0.16 15.70
N ASP A 28 -2.55 0.25 16.29
CA ASP A 28 -2.55 1.10 17.47
C ASP A 28 -2.37 0.29 18.76
N ALA A 29 -2.44 0.98 19.91
CA ALA A 29 -2.24 0.36 21.22
C ALA A 29 -3.31 -0.67 21.59
N ASP A 30 -4.51 -0.55 21.01
CA ASP A 30 -5.62 -1.47 21.22
C ASP A 30 -5.59 -2.65 20.22
N GLY A 31 -4.58 -2.68 19.35
CA GLY A 31 -4.42 -3.71 18.34
C GLY A 31 -5.31 -3.54 17.11
N LEU A 32 -5.88 -2.36 16.90
CA LEU A 32 -6.66 -2.04 15.70
C LEU A 32 -5.75 -1.52 14.59
N ILE A 33 -6.14 -1.75 13.34
CA ILE A 33 -5.37 -1.30 12.17
C ILE A 33 -5.58 0.21 12.02
N LYS A 34 -4.47 0.96 11.98
CA LYS A 34 -4.49 2.38 11.62
C LYS A 34 -4.77 2.55 10.13
N PRO A 35 -5.44 3.64 9.70
CA PRO A 35 -5.57 3.97 8.28
C PRO A 35 -4.22 3.92 7.58
N VAL A 36 -4.18 3.22 6.45
CA VAL A 36 -2.98 3.08 5.64
C VAL A 36 -2.70 4.40 4.92
N VAL A 37 -1.46 4.86 4.98
CA VAL A 37 -0.97 5.99 4.18
C VAL A 37 -0.46 5.43 2.87
N ILE A 38 -1.06 5.84 1.76
CA ILE A 38 -0.63 5.47 0.41
C ILE A 38 0.56 6.36 0.02
N THR A 39 1.65 5.75 -0.40
CA THR A 39 2.87 6.45 -0.85
C THR A 39 3.19 6.15 -2.30
N GLU A 40 4.02 6.98 -2.92
CA GLU A 40 4.56 6.69 -4.27
C GLU A 40 5.85 5.86 -4.16
N GLU A 41 6.57 5.97 -3.05
CA GLU A 41 7.85 5.32 -2.79
C GLU A 41 7.72 3.86 -2.33
N GLY A 42 6.60 3.51 -1.68
CA GLY A 42 6.36 2.20 -1.09
C GLY A 42 7.22 1.95 0.15
N VAL A 43 7.73 0.72 0.29
CA VAL A 43 8.50 0.30 1.47
C VAL A 43 9.98 0.08 1.17
N GLU A 44 10.84 0.46 2.12
CA GLU A 44 12.27 0.14 2.06
C GLU A 44 12.53 -1.38 2.07
N ALA A 45 13.61 -1.77 1.39
CA ALA A 45 14.06 -3.15 1.36
C ALA A 45 14.39 -3.66 2.77
N ARG A 46 13.84 -4.83 3.13
CA ARG A 46 14.09 -5.49 4.41
C ARG A 46 14.62 -6.90 4.18
N LYS A 47 15.80 -7.19 4.74
CA LYS A 47 16.35 -8.56 4.75
C LYS A 47 15.47 -9.48 5.62
N LEU A 48 15.34 -10.72 5.19
CA LEU A 48 14.67 -11.78 5.94
C LEU A 48 15.58 -12.33 7.04
#